data_AF-A0AA41YNY2-F1
#
_entry.id   AF-A0AA41YNY2-F1
#
_cell.length_a   1.000
_cell.length_b   1.000
_cell.length_c   1.000
_cell.angle_alpha   90.00
_cell.angle_beta   90.00
_cell.angle_gamma   90.00
#
_symmetry.space_group_name_H-M   'P 1'
#
loop_
_entity.id
_entity.type
_entity.pdbx_description
1 polymer ?
#
loop_
_entity_poly.entity_id
_entity_poly.type
_entity_poly.pdbx_seq_one_letter_code
_entity_poly.pdbx_strand_id
1 'polypeptide(L)' 'MISTRDLIARLGGGAAVARRLGVSAAAVCNWIASDQIPAGRVLALWALAVEAGIDWRPADYRDYALVRVLAEAA' A
#
# COMPACT_ATOMS: atom_id res chain seq x y z
N MET A 1 -6.39 13.85 -0.35
CA MET A 1 -5.28 12.87 -0.46
C MET A 1 -5.33 12.01 0.81
N ILE A 2 -5.34 10.69 0.68
CA ILE A 2 -5.40 9.78 1.84
C ILE A 2 -4.00 9.69 2.48
N SER A 3 -3.93 9.74 3.82
CA SER A 3 -2.66 9.59 4.55
C SER A 3 -2.20 8.12 4.59
N THR A 4 -0.93 7.88 4.91
CA THR A 4 -0.40 6.53 5.12
C THR A 4 -1.16 5.83 6.24
N ARG A 5 -1.49 6.55 7.32
CA ARG A 5 -2.28 6.03 8.43
C ARG A 5 -3.66 5.53 7.97
N ASP A 6 -4.38 6.37 7.24
CA ASP A 6 -5.74 6.06 6.79
C ASP A 6 -5.74 4.89 5.80
N LEU A 7 -4.75 4.86 4.89
CA LEU A 7 -4.58 3.75 3.95
C LEU A 7 -4.37 2.43 4.70
N ILE A 8 -3.44 2.39 5.65
CA ILE A 8 -3.15 1.19 6.43
C ILE A 8 -4.36 0.77 7.28
N ALA A 9 -5.10 1.73 7.85
CA ALA A 9 -6.34 1.44 8.58
C ALA A 9 -7.39 0.79 7.69
N ARG A 10 -7.61 1.32 6.48
CA ARG A 10 -8.56 0.76 5.49
C ARG A 10 -8.14 -0.62 4.97
N LEU A 11 -6.84 -0.92 4.96
CA LEU A 11 -6.30 -2.24 4.62
C LEU A 11 -6.39 -3.28 5.77
N GLY A 12 -7.07 -2.95 6.86
CA GLY A 12 -7.24 -3.85 8.02
C GLY A 12 -6.19 -3.66 9.12
N GLY A 13 -5.43 -2.56 9.07
CA GLY A 13 -4.47 -2.17 10.11
C GLY A 13 -3.05 -2.70 9.91
N GLY A 14 -2.14 -2.20 10.74
CA GLY A 14 -0.69 -2.43 10.57
C GLY A 14 -0.28 -3.90 10.61
N ALA A 15 -0.88 -4.71 11.48
CA ALA A 15 -0.60 -6.14 11.58
C ALA A 15 -1.06 -6.92 10.33
N ALA A 16 -2.23 -6.57 9.77
CA ALA A 16 -2.74 -7.19 8.56
C ALA A 16 -1.83 -6.89 7.36
N VAL A 17 -1.46 -5.61 7.19
CA VAL A 17 -0.54 -5.18 6.13
C VAL A 17 0.83 -5.82 6.29
N ALA A 18 1.37 -5.85 7.51
CA ALA A 18 2.66 -6.48 7.82
C ALA A 18 2.68 -7.95 7.39
N ARG A 19 1.64 -8.72 7.75
CA ARG A 19 1.49 -10.11 7.37
C ARG A 19 1.41 -10.29 5.85
N ARG A 20 0.63 -9.46 5.16
CA ARG A 20 0.45 -9.57 3.70
C ARG A 20 1.71 -9.21 2.92
N LEU A 21 2.52 -8.27 3.42
CA LEU A 21 3.73 -7.79 2.75
C LEU A 21 5.02 -8.49 3.21
N GLY A 22 4.94 -9.40 4.19
CA GLY A 22 6.10 -10.08 4.75
C GLY A 22 7.07 -9.12 5.44
N VAL A 23 6.55 -8.10 6.14
CA VAL A 23 7.35 -7.12 6.90
C VAL A 23 6.97 -7.14 8.37
N SER A 24 7.79 -6.53 9.23
CA SER A 24 7.45 -6.41 10.65
C SER A 24 6.35 -5.37 10.88
N ALA A 25 5.53 -5.56 11.92
CA ALA A 25 4.55 -4.56 12.33
C ALA A 25 5.21 -3.22 12.71
N ALA A 26 6.42 -3.28 13.30
CA ALA A 26 7.22 -2.10 13.60
C ALA A 26 7.60 -1.29 12.36
N ALA A 27 7.91 -1.96 11.23
CA ALA A 27 8.18 -1.28 9.97
C ALA A 27 6.94 -0.50 9.51
N VAL A 28 5.76 -1.12 9.58
CA VAL A 28 4.51 -0.45 9.20
C VAL A 28 4.19 0.72 10.14
N CYS A 29 4.41 0.57 11.45
CA CYS A 29 4.28 1.68 12.40
C CYS A 29 5.23 2.84 12.05
N ASN A 30 6.45 2.57 11.62
CA ASN A 30 7.39 3.60 11.17
C ASN A 30 6.87 4.34 9.93
N TRP A 31 6.28 3.62 8.97
CA TRP A 31 5.67 4.25 7.78
C TRP A 31 4.53 5.18 8.17
N ILE A 32 3.68 4.76 9.11
CA ILE A 32 2.58 5.58 9.64
C ILE A 32 3.11 6.81 10.37
N ALA A 33 4.14 6.66 11.20
CA ALA A 33 4.72 7.75 11.98
C ALA A 33 5.42 8.79 11.10
N SER A 34 6.09 8.34 10.03
CA SER A 34 6.80 9.18 9.07
C SER A 34 5.93 9.67 7.91
N ASP A 35 4.66 9.24 7.86
CA ASP A 35 3.75 9.39 6.71
C ASP A 35 4.41 9.09 5.35
N GLN A 36 5.27 8.06 5.33
CA GLN A 36 6.10 7.73 4.18
C GLN A 36 6.17 6.22 3.97
N ILE A 37 5.87 5.78 2.75
CA ILE A 37 6.01 4.38 2.33
C ILE A 37 7.34 4.24 1.58
N PRO A 38 8.22 3.28 1.94
CA PRO A 38 9.45 3.03 1.20
C PRO A 38 9.16 2.70 -0.27
N ALA A 39 9.94 3.26 -1.19
CA ALA A 39 9.73 3.11 -2.64
C ALA A 39 9.54 1.64 -3.09
N GLY A 40 10.35 0.72 -2.56
CA GLY A 40 10.25 -0.73 -2.85
C GLY A 40 8.98 -1.41 -2.32
N ARG A 41 8.14 -0.71 -1.55
CA ARG A 41 6.87 -1.23 -0.99
C ARG A 41 5.64 -0.52 -1.54
N VAL A 42 5.80 0.60 -2.25
CA VAL A 42 4.70 1.40 -2.80
C VAL A 42 3.81 0.58 -3.74
N LEU A 43 4.40 -0.18 -4.68
CA LEU A 43 3.64 -0.99 -5.63
C LEU A 43 2.90 -2.14 -4.95
N ALA A 44 3.54 -2.80 -3.97
CA ALA A 44 2.90 -3.89 -3.24
C ALA A 44 1.72 -3.37 -2.41
N LEU A 45 1.87 -2.23 -1.75
CA LEU A 45 0.78 -1.60 -1.01
C LEU A 45 -0.34 -1.13 -1.95
N TRP A 46 0.02 -0.72 -3.16
CA TRP A 46 -0.97 -0.32 -4.16
C TRP A 46 -1.77 -1.52 -4.68
N ALA A 47 -1.13 -2.67 -4.94
CA ALA A 47 -1.84 -3.90 -5.26
C ALA A 47 -2.84 -4.28 -4.16
N LEU A 48 -2.43 -4.18 -2.89
CA LEU A 48 -3.35 -4.40 -1.76
C LEU A 48 -4.53 -3.43 -1.73
N ALA A 49 -4.30 -2.16 -2.08
CA ALA A 49 -5.36 -1.17 -2.17
C ALA A 49 -6.35 -1.50 -3.30
N VAL A 50 -5.86 -1.91 -4.47
CA VAL A 50 -6.68 -2.33 -5.60
C VAL A 50 -7.53 -3.55 -5.24
N GLU A 51 -6.93 -4.59 -4.65
CA GLU A 51 -7.65 -5.79 -4.18
C GLU A 51 -8.72 -5.46 -3.14
N ALA A 52 -8.48 -4.43 -2.31
CA ALA A 52 -9.43 -3.96 -1.29
C ALA A 52 -10.47 -2.95 -1.83
N GLY A 53 -10.46 -2.63 -3.13
CA GLY A 53 -11.35 -1.62 -3.73
C GLY A 53 -11.09 -0.19 -3.23
N ILE A 54 -9.90 0.09 -2.73
CA ILE A 54 -9.48 1.40 -2.23
C ILE A 54 -8.89 2.19 -3.40
N ASP A 55 -9.54 3.31 -3.77
CA ASP A 55 -8.98 4.26 -4.74
C ASP A 55 -7.84 5.07 -4.08
N TRP A 56 -6.68 4.42 -4.00
CA TRP A 56 -5.40 5.01 -3.65
C TRP A 56 -4.41 4.80 -4.78
N ARG A 57 -3.58 5.82 -5.04
CA ARG A 57 -2.55 5.79 -6.08
C ARG A 57 -1.30 6.49 -5.56
N PRO A 58 -0.10 5.98 -5.87
CA PRO A 58 1.15 6.68 -5.58
C PRO A 58 1.23 8.02 -6.33
N ALA A 59 1.84 9.03 -5.73
CA ALA A 59 1.98 10.35 -6.37
C ALA A 59 2.83 10.31 -7.66
N ASP A 60 3.89 9.49 -7.67
CA ASP A 60 4.84 9.37 -8.78
C ASP A 60 4.46 8.28 -9.81
N TYR A 61 3.17 7.91 -9.87
CA TYR A 61 2.66 6.78 -10.65
C TYR A 61 2.77 6.92 -12.19
N ARG A 62 3.29 8.04 -12.73
CA ARG A 62 3.40 8.23 -14.20
C ARG A 62 4.26 7.17 -14.90
N ASP A 63 5.15 6.48 -14.18
CA ASP A 63 6.12 5.54 -14.77
C ASP A 63 5.82 4.04 -14.57
N TYR A 64 4.74 3.66 -13.87
CA TYR A 64 4.49 2.25 -13.50
C TYR A 64 3.18 1.69 -14.08
N ALA A 65 3.02 1.69 -15.41
CA ALA A 65 1.86 1.15 -16.14
C ALA A 65 1.57 -0.36 -15.96
N LEU A 66 2.20 -1.06 -15.01
CA LEU A 66 2.20 -2.53 -14.93
C LEU A 66 1.10 -3.13 -14.03
N VAL A 67 0.59 -2.43 -13.02
CA VAL A 67 -0.26 -3.08 -11.99
C VAL A 67 -1.73 -3.20 -12.39
N ARG A 68 -2.24 -2.35 -13.30
CA ARG A 68 -3.64 -2.48 -13.78
C ARG A 68 -3.88 -3.79 -14.53
N VAL A 69 -2.87 -4.30 -15.23
CA VAL A 69 -2.95 -5.57 -15.98
C VAL A 69 -3.06 -6.79 -15.04
N LEU A 70 -2.52 -6.72 -13.83
CA LEU A 70 -2.58 -7.82 -12.87
C LEU A 70 -3.91 -7.88 -12.10
N ALA A 71 -4.60 -6.76 -11.93
CA ALA A 71 -5.88 -6.70 -11.22
C ALA A 71 -7.09 -7.08 -12.10
N GLU A 72 -6.99 -6.91 -13.42
CA GLU A 72 -8.06 -7.27 -14.37
C GLU A 72 -7.94 -8.73 -14.88
N ALA A 73 -6.89 -9.45 -14.49
CA ALA A 73 -6.59 -10.82 -14.95
C ALA A 73 -6.92 -11.93 -13.93
N ALA A 74 -7.60 -11.61 -12.82
CA ALA A 74 -8.03 -12.54 -11.77
C ALA A 74 -9.56 -12.58 -11.67
#